data_AF-A0A9D1VAL2-F1
#
_entry.id   AF-A0A9D1VAL2-F1
#
_cell.length_a   1.000
_cell.length_b   1.000
_cell.length_c   1.000
_cell.angle_alpha   90.00
_cell.angle_beta   90.00
_cell.angle_gamma   90.00
#
_symmetry.space_group_name_H-M   'P 1'
#
loop_
_entity.id
_entity.type
_entity.pdbx_description
1 polymer ?
#
loop_
_entity_poly.entity_id
_entity_poly.type
_entity_poly.pdbx_seq_one_letter_code
_entity_poly.pdbx_strand_id
1 'polypeptide(L)'
;MTQRNITRYTYETTSFQGWRLSICRKWNQFTKYFSDRQYGSEEAAFKAAIDMRDRIYDALRKNPDDPRAVFEQFKNGVESAPQTAEAPSNAS
;
A
#
# COMPACT_ATOMS: atom_id res chain seq x y z
N MET A 1 15.78 2.78 10.85
CA MET A 1 14.65 2.07 11.49
C MET A 1 13.88 1.35 10.40
N THR A 2 13.80 0.02 10.43
CA THR A 2 13.06 -0.76 9.43
C THR A 2 11.57 -0.71 9.75
N GLN A 3 10.81 0.02 8.93
CA GLN A 3 9.37 0.15 9.11
C GLN A 3 8.70 -1.17 8.70
N ARG A 4 8.32 -1.98 9.69
CA ARG A 4 7.74 -3.32 9.45
C ARG A 4 6.58 -3.21 8.46
N ASN A 5 6.58 -4.10 7.47
CA ASN A 5 5.57 -4.23 6.44
C ASN A 5 5.51 -3.10 5.40
N ILE A 6 6.42 -2.12 5.44
CA ILE A 6 6.55 -1.08 4.42
C ILE A 6 7.94 -1.20 3.78
N THR A 7 7.98 -1.36 2.46
CA THR A 7 9.23 -1.46 1.70
C THR A 7 9.29 -0.34 0.69
N ARG A 8 10.44 0.33 0.59
CA ARG A 8 10.71 1.27 -0.49
C ARG A 8 10.77 0.48 -1.80
N TYR A 9 10.03 0.92 -2.79
CA TYR A 9 9.95 0.29 -4.10
C TYR A 9 10.46 1.28 -5.14
N THR A 10 11.71 1.09 -5.54
CA THR A 10 12.43 1.92 -6.51
C THR A 10 13.05 0.99 -7.53
N TYR A 11 12.80 1.22 -8.82
CA TYR A 11 13.56 0.57 -9.89
C TYR A 11 14.56 1.57 -10.46
N GLU A 12 15.81 1.15 -10.67
CA GLU A 12 16.85 2.00 -11.28
C GLU A 12 16.49 2.40 -12.73
N THR A 13 15.66 1.60 -13.40
CA THR A 13 15.32 1.74 -14.82
C THR A 13 13.92 2.30 -15.07
N THR A 14 13.09 2.48 -14.03
CA THR A 14 11.72 3.02 -14.21
C THR A 14 11.52 4.25 -13.33
N SER A 15 10.77 5.22 -13.86
CA SER A 15 10.39 6.45 -13.14
C SER A 15 9.38 6.21 -12.02
N PHE A 16 9.05 4.96 -11.70
CA PHE A 16 8.18 4.61 -10.60
C PHE A 16 8.99 4.47 -9.31
N GLN A 17 8.79 5.45 -8.43
CA GLN A 17 9.27 5.43 -7.06
C GLN A 17 8.07 5.52 -6.11
N GLY A 18 8.12 4.73 -5.05
CA GLY A 18 7.03 4.65 -4.08
C GLY A 18 7.29 3.71 -2.93
N TRP A 19 6.24 3.46 -2.16
CA TRP A 19 6.23 2.58 -1.00
C TRP A 19 5.23 1.46 -1.20
N ARG A 20 5.64 0.24 -0.86
CA ARG A 20 4.78 -0.95 -0.84
C ARG A 20 4.46 -1.32 0.59
N LEU A 21 3.18 -1.25 0.94
CA LEU A 21 2.64 -1.81 2.17
C LEU A 21 2.23 -3.26 1.91
N SER A 22 2.80 -4.22 2.65
CA SER A 22 2.43 -5.64 2.56
C SER A 22 2.22 -6.25 3.95
N ILE A 23 0.98 -6.62 4.25
CA ILE A 23 0.56 -7.21 5.52
C ILE A 23 0.01 -8.61 5.25
N CYS A 24 0.52 -9.60 5.99
CA CYS A 24 0.03 -10.98 5.95
C CYS A 24 -0.50 -11.40 7.33
N ARG A 25 -1.76 -11.87 7.37
CA ARG A 25 -2.44 -12.34 8.59
C ARG A 25 -3.43 -13.47 8.27
N LYS A 26 -3.37 -14.57 9.04
CA LYS A 26 -4.20 -15.78 8.87
C LYS A 26 -4.41 -16.15 7.39
N TRP A 27 -3.31 -16.35 6.66
CA TRP A 27 -3.32 -16.71 5.22
C TRP A 27 -3.91 -15.68 4.26
N ASN A 28 -4.35 -14.52 4.75
CA ASN A 28 -4.79 -13.40 3.94
C ASN A 28 -3.64 -12.40 3.77
N GLN A 29 -3.52 -11.88 2.56
CA GLN A 29 -2.52 -10.88 2.21
C GLN A 29 -3.21 -9.60 1.75
N PHE A 30 -2.71 -8.48 2.26
CA PHE A 30 -3.02 -7.14 1.78
C PHE A 30 -1.75 -6.52 1.24
N THR A 31 -1.78 -6.09 -0.01
CA THR A 31 -0.69 -5.36 -0.65
C THR A 31 -1.24 -4.10 -1.28
N LYS A 32 -0.66 -2.94 -0.96
CA LYS A 32 -1.01 -1.64 -1.54
C LYS A 32 0.24 -0.84 -1.84
N TYR A 33 0.22 -0.10 -2.93
CA TYR A 33 1.32 0.74 -3.39
C TYR A 33 0.95 2.21 -3.21
N PHE A 34 1.94 2.99 -2.80
CA PHE A 34 1.86 4.42 -2.55
C PHE A 34 2.95 5.09 -3.39
N SER A 35 2.60 5.60 -4.56
CA SER A 35 3.57 6.24 -5.46
C SER A 35 3.91 7.64 -4.98
N ASP A 36 5.19 8.02 -5.04
CA ASP A 36 5.61 9.37 -4.70
C ASP A 36 4.94 10.41 -5.62
N ARG A 37 4.70 10.04 -6.88
CA ARG A 37 4.00 10.89 -7.85
C ARG A 37 2.54 11.14 -7.46
N GLN A 38 1.87 10.14 -6.87
CA GLN A 38 0.47 10.26 -6.43
C GLN A 38 0.36 11.17 -5.21
N TYR A 39 1.30 11.06 -4.26
CA TYR A 39 1.26 11.79 -3.00
C TYR A 39 2.10 13.08 -3.01
N GLY A 40 2.80 13.36 -4.10
CA GLY A 40 3.61 14.57 -4.31
C GLY A 40 5.04 14.50 -3.79
N SER A 41 5.34 13.62 -2.83
CA SER A 41 6.69 13.38 -2.32
C SER A 41 6.87 11.98 -1.72
N GLU A 42 8.13 11.55 -1.58
CA GLU A 42 8.49 10.32 -0.88
C GLU A 42 7.96 10.30 0.55
N GLU A 43 8.11 11.41 1.27
CA GLU A 43 7.67 11.55 2.67
C GLU A 43 6.14 11.48 2.78
N ALA A 44 5.41 12.10 1.85
CA ALA A 44 3.96 12.06 1.83
C ALA A 44 3.44 10.65 1.53
N ALA A 45 4.05 9.97 0.55
CA ALA A 45 3.72 8.57 0.24
C ALA A 45 4.06 7.63 1.40
N PHE A 46 5.19 7.85 2.09
CA PHE A 46 5.57 7.07 3.26
C PHE A 46 4.59 7.26 4.41
N LYS A 47 4.20 8.51 4.68
CA LYS A 47 3.23 8.85 5.72
C LYS A 47 1.87 8.20 5.44
N ALA A 48 1.38 8.28 4.20
CA ALA A 48 0.14 7.62 3.80
C ALA A 48 0.21 6.09 3.99
N ALA A 49 1.36 5.47 3.65
CA ALA A 49 1.57 4.04 3.87
C ALA A 49 1.55 3.66 5.36
N ILE A 50 2.18 4.47 6.23
CA ILE A 50 2.16 4.28 7.68
C ILE A 50 0.74 4.44 8.24
N ASP A 51 0.06 5.52 7.88
CA ASP A 51 -1.28 5.81 8.38
C ASP A 51 -2.25 4.70 7.98
N MET A 52 -2.15 4.18 6.75
CA MET A 52 -2.94 3.03 6.31
C MET A 52 -2.61 1.77 7.10
N ARG A 53 -1.32 1.48 7.29
CA ARG A 53 -0.85 0.32 8.06
C ARG A 53 -1.43 0.34 9.47
N ASP A 54 -1.37 1.47 10.15
CA ASP A 54 -1.80 1.61 11.54
C ASP A 54 -3.31 1.45 11.66
N ARG A 55 -4.09 2.02 10.73
CA ARG A 55 -5.54 1.79 10.64
C ARG A 55 -5.89 0.31 10.41
N ILE A 56 -5.15 -0.38 9.53
CA ILE A 56 -5.34 -1.81 9.29
C ILE A 56 -5.03 -2.60 10.55
N TYR A 57 -3.92 -2.32 11.24
CA TYR A 57 -3.59 -3.01 12.48
C TYR A 57 -4.62 -2.78 13.58
N ASP A 58 -5.15 -1.56 13.70
CA ASP A 58 -6.22 -1.26 14.64
C ASP A 58 -7.51 -2.00 14.32
N ALA A 59 -7.88 -2.11 13.04
CA ALA A 59 -9.03 -2.89 12.61
C ALA A 59 -8.83 -4.39 12.83
N LEU A 60 -7.64 -4.92 12.55
CA LEU A 60 -7.27 -6.31 12.84
C LEU A 60 -7.28 -6.62 14.33
N ARG A 61 -6.91 -5.65 15.17
CA ARG A 61 -6.96 -5.79 16.64
C ARG A 61 -8.40 -5.87 17.15
N LYS A 62 -9.32 -5.13 16.52
CA LYS A 62 -10.76 -5.19 16.83
C LYS A 62 -11.42 -6.47 16.29
N ASN A 63 -11.02 -6.91 15.11
CA ASN A 63 -11.57 -8.08 14.41
C ASN A 63 -10.46 -9.09 14.06
N PRO A 64 -9.90 -9.83 15.04
CA PRO A 64 -8.79 -10.74 14.80
C PRO A 64 -9.19 -12.00 14.00
N ASP A 65 -10.48 -12.32 13.93
CA ASP A 65 -10.98 -13.56 13.33
C ASP A 65 -11.27 -13.47 11.84
N ASP A 66 -11.53 -12.27 11.33
CA ASP A 66 -11.78 -12.03 9.92
C ASP A 66 -10.86 -10.93 9.34
N PRO A 67 -9.56 -11.22 9.17
CA PRO A 67 -8.64 -10.28 8.52
C PRO A 67 -9.00 -10.04 7.05
N ARG A 68 -9.72 -10.96 6.41
CA ARG A 68 -10.17 -10.79 5.02
C ARG A 68 -11.15 -9.65 4.92
N ALA A 69 -12.21 -9.64 5.73
CA ALA A 69 -13.19 -8.55 5.73
C ALA A 69 -12.54 -7.20 6.04
N VAL A 70 -11.60 -7.17 7.00
CA VAL A 70 -10.81 -5.96 7.30
C VAL A 70 -10.07 -5.49 6.05
N PHE A 71 -9.29 -6.36 5.40
CA PHE A 71 -8.53 -6.01 4.20
C PHE A 71 -9.42 -5.53 3.05
N GLU A 72 -10.59 -6.15 2.84
CA GLU A 72 -11.54 -5.72 1.81
C GLU A 72 -12.09 -4.31 2.06
N GLN A 73 -12.29 -3.90 3.33
CA GLN A 73 -12.68 -2.51 3.65
C GLN A 73 -11.62 -1.49 3.19
N PHE A 74 -10.34 -1.81 3.38
CA PHE A 74 -9.23 -0.94 2.98
C PHE A 74 -8.87 -1.03 1.49
N LYS A 75 -9.31 -2.08 0.78
CA LYS A 75 -9.24 -2.18 -0.68
C LYS A 75 -10.35 -1.38 -1.36
N ASN A 76 -11.57 -1.47 -0.83
CA ASN A 76 -12.77 -0.85 -1.42
C ASN A 76 -12.94 0.61 -1.02
N GLY A 77 -12.21 1.08 -0.02
CA GLY A 77 -11.98 2.50 0.22
C GLY A 77 -11.19 3.09 -0.95
N VAL A 78 -11.91 3.57 -1.96
CA VAL A 78 -11.43 4.43 -3.05
C VAL A 78 -10.91 5.71 -2.41
N GLU A 79 -9.65 5.70 -1.98
CA GLU A 79 -8.90 6.93 -1.89
C GLU A 79 -8.63 7.30 -3.34
N SER A 80 -9.30 8.36 -3.80
CA SER A 80 -9.22 8.93 -5.14
C SER A 80 -7.76 9.20 -5.51
N ALA A 81 -7.07 8.18 -5.98
CA ALA A 81 -5.85 8.38 -6.76
C ALA A 81 -6.29 9.17 -7.99
N PRO A 82 -5.62 10.29 -8.34
CA PRO A 82 -5.76 10.82 -9.68
C PRO A 82 -5.34 9.68 -10.60
N GLN A 83 -6.28 9.22 -11.45
CA GLN A 83 -5.96 8.33 -12.55
C GLN A 83 -4.86 8.99 -13.37
N THR A 84 -3.62 8.52 -13.28
CA THR A 84 -2.63 8.83 -14.29
C THR A 84 -1.61 7.72 -14.40
N ALA A 85 -1.44 7.29 -15.64
CA ALA A 85 -0.41 6.42 -16.20
C ALA A 85 -0.66 4.91 -16.08
N GLU A 86 -1.34 4.41 -17.11
CA GLU A 86 -1.10 3.12 -17.75
C GLU A 86 0.33 2.61 -17.51
N ALA A 87 0.45 1.43 -16.90
CA ALA A 87 1.66 0.63 -17.05
C ALA A 87 1.64 0.03 -18.47
N PRO A 88 2.69 0.21 -19.30
CA PRO A 88 2.73 -0.46 -20.57
C PRO A 88 2.87 -1.97 -20.32
N SER A 89 1.81 -2.69 -20.67
CA SER A 89 1.86 -4.10 -21.00
C SER A 89 2.95 -4.30 -22.07
N ASN A 90 4.05 -4.93 -21.71
CA ASN A 90 4.96 -5.53 -22.67
C ASN A 90 5.47 -6.84 -22.08
N ALA A 91 4.75 -7.92 -22.39
CA ALA A 91 5.32 -9.25 -22.46
C ALA A 91 5.40 -9.57 -23.95
N SER A 92 6.64 -9.77 -24.41
CA SER A 92 7.04 -10.12 -25.77
C SER A 92 6.49 -11.46 -26.24
#